data_AF-A0A0L0C7K1-F1
#
_entry.id   AF-A0A0L0C7K1-F1
#
_cell.length_a   1.000
_cell.length_b   1.000
_cell.length_c   1.000
_cell.angle_alpha   90.00
_cell.angle_beta   90.00
_cell.angle_gamma   90.00
#
_symmetry.space_group_name_H-M   'P 1'
#
loop_
_entity.id
_entity.type
_entity.pdbx_description
1 polymer ?
#
loop_
_entity_poly.entity_id
_entity_poly.type
_entity_poly.pdbx_seq_one_letter_code
_entity_poly.pdbx_strand_id
1 'polypeptide(L)'
;MDSIIDSQGTFWMSFSTRFLQLRKQHGLTQPQMADKISIHLTQVRRYESGEAQPSLDILKKIATTFNVTTDWLIFEEGEREPQDELKLKFEAVKGMTEDEQRSVKDILDAMILKHQAKQLLG
;
A
#
# COMPACT_ATOMS: atom_id res chain seq x y z
N MET A 1 2.56 18.46 -12.12
CA MET A 1 3.36 17.40 -12.75
C MET A 1 4.71 17.54 -12.11
N ASP A 2 4.78 17.17 -10.82
CA ASP A 2 5.99 17.30 -10.02
C ASP A 2 6.28 15.91 -9.48
N SER A 3 6.85 15.10 -10.36
CA SER A 3 7.57 13.89 -9.99
C SER A 3 8.79 14.34 -9.19
N ILE A 4 8.84 14.00 -7.91
CA ILE A 4 10.05 14.13 -7.12
C ILE A 4 10.95 12.97 -7.53
N ILE A 5 12.13 13.29 -8.03
CA ILE A 5 13.16 12.33 -8.46
C ILE A 5 14.28 12.37 -7.40
N ASP A 6 14.64 11.25 -6.79
CA ASP A 6 15.79 11.14 -5.90
C ASP A 6 17.06 10.98 -6.72
N SER A 7 18.20 10.90 -6.03
CA SER A 7 19.52 10.74 -6.65
C SER A 7 19.72 9.49 -7.52
N GLN A 8 18.79 8.54 -7.53
CA GLN A 8 18.81 7.27 -8.26
C GLN A 8 17.73 7.16 -9.35
N GLY A 9 16.96 8.21 -9.63
CA GLY A 9 16.06 8.22 -10.80
C GLY A 9 14.79 7.36 -10.67
N THR A 10 14.43 6.93 -9.45
CA THR A 10 13.19 6.19 -9.21
C THR A 10 11.99 7.16 -9.16
N PHE A 11 10.78 6.72 -9.49
CA PHE A 11 9.57 7.55 -9.41
C PHE A 11 8.82 7.21 -8.11
N TRP A 12 8.87 8.06 -7.07
CA TRP A 12 8.01 7.85 -5.89
C TRP A 12 6.62 8.38 -6.12
N MET A 13 5.62 7.59 -5.72
CA MET A 13 4.23 8.00 -5.62
C MET A 13 3.92 8.42 -4.19
N SER A 14 4.12 9.70 -3.90
CA SER A 14 3.74 10.32 -2.62
C SER A 14 2.22 10.33 -2.40
N PHE A 15 1.78 10.54 -1.15
CA PHE A 15 0.35 10.71 -0.82
C PHE A 15 -0.36 11.71 -1.72
N SER A 16 0.27 12.87 -2.01
CA SER A 16 -0.32 13.91 -2.87
C SER A 16 -0.63 13.39 -4.28
N THR A 17 0.29 12.59 -4.82
CA THR A 17 0.13 11.95 -6.14
C THR A 17 -1.00 10.94 -6.13
N ARG A 18 -1.06 10.08 -5.11
CA ARG A 18 -2.10 9.05 -4.99
C ARG A 18 -3.48 9.65 -4.72
N PHE A 19 -3.55 10.70 -3.91
CA PHE A 19 -4.78 11.44 -3.66
C PHE A 19 -5.32 12.12 -4.93
N LEU A 20 -4.43 12.74 -5.72
CA LEU A 20 -4.77 13.31 -7.03
C LEU A 20 -5.23 12.23 -8.01
N GLN A 21 -4.52 11.11 -8.07
CA GLN A 21 -4.87 9.96 -8.91
C GLN A 21 -6.25 9.44 -8.56
N LEU A 22 -6.53 9.25 -7.26
CA LEU A 22 -7.81 8.77 -6.76
C LEU A 22 -8.94 9.71 -7.19
N ARG A 23 -8.76 11.03 -7.03
CA ARG A 23 -9.74 12.01 -7.49
C ARG A 23 -10.01 11.89 -9.00
N LYS A 24 -8.96 11.79 -9.81
CA LYS A 24 -9.06 11.70 -11.28
C LYS A 24 -9.70 10.39 -11.74
N GLN A 25 -9.36 9.26 -11.12
CA GLN A 25 -9.95 7.94 -11.44
C GLN A 25 -11.46 7.92 -11.20
N HIS A 26 -11.94 8.67 -10.21
CA HIS A 26 -13.37 8.82 -9.94
C HIS A 26 -14.02 9.98 -10.70
N GLY A 27 -13.31 10.66 -11.61
CA GLY A 27 -13.85 11.76 -12.42
C GLY A 27 -14.28 12.99 -11.62
N LEU A 28 -13.74 13.18 -10.41
CA LEU A 28 -14.18 14.23 -9.49
C LEU A 28 -13.41 15.53 -9.72
N THR A 29 -14.10 16.66 -9.61
CA THR A 29 -13.47 17.98 -9.42
C THR A 29 -12.97 18.14 -7.98
N GLN A 30 -12.08 19.11 -7.72
CA GLN A 30 -11.59 19.37 -6.36
C GLN A 30 -12.73 19.70 -5.36
N PRO A 31 -13.74 20.51 -5.70
CA PRO A 31 -14.91 20.70 -4.83
C PRO A 31 -15.69 19.41 -4.57
N GLN A 32 -15.95 18.61 -5.61
CA GLN A 32 -16.65 17.33 -5.43
C GLN A 32 -15.87 16.34 -4.56
N MET A 33 -14.54 16.34 -4.65
CA MET A 33 -13.67 15.56 -3.75
C MET A 33 -13.78 16.04 -2.31
N ALA A 34 -13.81 17.36 -2.11
CA ALA A 34 -13.96 18.00 -0.81
C ALA A 34 -15.30 17.61 -0.17
N ASP A 35 -16.39 17.70 -0.94
CA ASP A 35 -17.74 17.32 -0.51
C ASP A 35 -17.80 15.83 -0.17
N LYS A 36 -17.24 14.97 -1.04
CA LYS A 36 -17.28 13.51 -0.88
C LYS A 36 -16.54 13.02 0.36
N ILE A 37 -15.44 13.69 0.76
CA ILE A 37 -14.69 13.38 1.99
C ILE A 37 -15.13 14.31 3.14
N SER A 38 -16.08 15.22 2.91
CA SER A 38 -16.52 16.23 3.88
C SER A 38 -15.33 16.98 4.52
N ILE A 39 -14.45 17.51 3.70
CA ILE A 39 -13.32 18.38 4.07
C ILE A 39 -13.41 19.69 3.31
N HIS A 40 -12.66 20.71 3.76
CA HIS A 40 -12.66 22.00 3.08
C HIS A 40 -11.89 21.93 1.74
N LEU A 41 -12.33 22.66 0.72
CA LEU A 41 -11.66 22.71 -0.60
C LEU A 41 -10.17 23.09 -0.48
N THR A 42 -9.82 23.97 0.44
CA THR A 42 -8.42 24.33 0.71
C THR A 42 -7.59 23.14 1.16
N GLN A 43 -8.17 22.18 1.91
CA GLN A 43 -7.46 20.97 2.33
C GLN A 43 -7.19 20.07 1.11
N VAL A 44 -8.16 19.88 0.22
CA VAL A 44 -7.96 19.15 -1.05
C VAL A 44 -6.82 19.76 -1.86
N ARG A 45 -6.79 21.08 -2.01
CA ARG A 45 -5.72 21.78 -2.75
C ARG A 45 -4.34 21.55 -2.12
N ARG A 46 -4.24 21.71 -0.80
CA ARG A 46 -2.98 21.52 -0.06
C ARG A 46 -2.51 20.07 -0.07
N TYR A 47 -3.43 19.10 -0.09
CA TYR A 47 -3.10 17.68 -0.27
C TYR A 47 -2.59 17.40 -1.67
N GLU A 48 -3.24 17.92 -2.71
CA GLU A 48 -2.81 17.71 -4.10
C GLU A 48 -1.50 18.43 -4.44
N SER A 49 -1.18 19.55 -3.78
CA SER A 49 0.12 20.24 -3.93
C SER A 49 1.22 19.71 -3.02
N GLY A 50 0.90 18.82 -2.07
CA GLY A 50 1.87 18.31 -1.08
C GLY A 50 2.22 19.28 0.05
N GLU A 51 1.56 20.44 0.15
CA GLU A 51 1.74 21.44 1.22
C GLU A 51 1.18 21.00 2.59
N ALA A 52 0.37 19.94 2.61
CA ALA A 52 -0.17 19.38 3.84
C ALA A 52 -0.31 17.87 3.74
N GLN A 53 -0.24 17.21 4.90
CA GLN A 53 -0.55 15.79 5.07
C GLN A 53 -1.91 15.64 5.75
N PRO A 54 -2.65 14.55 5.49
CA PRO A 54 -3.93 14.30 6.12
C PRO A 54 -3.73 13.90 7.59
N SER A 55 -4.71 14.22 8.44
CA SER A 55 -4.78 13.60 9.76
C SER A 55 -5.17 12.13 9.64
N LEU A 56 -4.97 11.35 10.71
CA LEU A 56 -5.39 9.95 10.75
C LEU A 56 -6.89 9.77 10.44
N ASP A 57 -7.73 10.67 10.95
CA ASP A 57 -9.19 10.59 10.74
C ASP A 57 -9.56 10.86 9.28
N ILE A 58 -8.88 11.82 8.63
CA ILE A 58 -9.07 12.11 7.21
C ILE A 58 -8.56 10.93 6.38
N LEU A 59 -7.42 10.36 6.74
CA LEU A 59 -6.85 9.20 6.05
C LEU A 59 -7.80 7.99 6.11
N LYS A 60 -8.34 7.68 7.29
CA LYS A 60 -9.38 6.64 7.45
C LYS A 60 -10.60 6.95 6.59
N LYS A 61 -11.05 8.20 6.57
CA LYS A 61 -12.22 8.59 5.77
C LYS A 61 -11.96 8.41 4.27
N ILE A 62 -10.79 8.77 3.77
CA ILE A 62 -10.41 8.54 2.36
C ILE A 62 -10.43 7.03 2.07
N ALA A 63 -9.76 6.23 2.91
CA ALA A 63 -9.69 4.78 2.77
C ALA A 63 -11.08 4.14 2.70
N THR A 64 -11.99 4.50 3.60
CA THR A 64 -13.36 3.96 3.62
C THR A 64 -14.22 4.48 2.47
N THR A 65 -14.07 5.75 2.08
CA THR A 65 -14.90 6.37 1.03
C THR A 65 -14.59 5.80 -0.36
N PHE A 66 -13.32 5.46 -0.60
CA PHE A 66 -12.85 4.97 -1.90
C PHE A 66 -12.47 3.49 -1.89
N ASN A 67 -12.69 2.79 -0.77
CA ASN A 67 -12.38 1.38 -0.60
C ASN A 67 -10.91 1.04 -0.95
N VAL A 68 -9.98 1.85 -0.44
CA VAL A 68 -8.53 1.67 -0.59
C VAL A 68 -7.89 1.45 0.78
N THR A 69 -6.72 0.83 0.82
CA THR A 69 -5.98 0.68 2.08
C THR A 69 -5.28 1.98 2.45
N THR A 70 -5.15 2.26 3.75
CA THR A 70 -4.32 3.37 4.23
C THR A 70 -2.87 3.20 3.80
N ASP A 71 -2.41 1.96 3.70
CA ASP A 71 -1.07 1.63 3.26
C ASP A 71 -0.81 2.10 1.83
N TRP A 72 -1.77 1.84 0.94
CA TRP A 72 -1.74 2.36 -0.42
C TRP A 72 -1.89 3.89 -0.47
N LEU A 73 -2.31 4.58 0.57
CA LEU A 73 -2.33 6.05 0.54
C LEU A 73 -1.00 6.68 0.98
N ILE A 74 -0.28 6.06 1.92
CA ILE A 74 0.82 6.71 2.64
C ILE A 74 2.21 6.14 2.39
N PHE A 75 2.35 4.86 2.03
CA PHE A 75 3.67 4.25 1.83
C PHE A 75 4.07 4.29 0.37
N GLU A 76 5.28 4.71 0.07
CA GLU A 76 5.84 4.63 -1.27
C GLU A 76 5.96 3.17 -1.73
N GLU A 77 6.02 2.97 -3.05
CA GLU A 77 6.22 1.65 -3.63
C GLU A 77 7.59 1.12 -3.15
N GLY A 78 7.59 0.02 -2.39
CA GLY A 78 8.81 -0.52 -1.77
C GLY A 78 9.07 -0.06 -0.32
N GLU A 79 8.37 0.95 0.21
CA GLU A 79 8.64 1.48 1.57
C GLU A 79 8.15 0.53 2.67
N ARG A 80 7.05 -0.17 2.41
CA ARG A 80 6.49 -1.20 3.30
C ARG A 80 6.44 -2.58 2.65
N GLU A 81 6.93 -2.70 1.41
CA GLU A 81 7.18 -4.03 0.89
C GLU A 81 8.33 -4.61 1.71
N PRO A 82 8.17 -5.79 2.30
CA PRO A 82 9.34 -6.49 2.75
C PRO A 82 10.30 -6.58 1.55
N GLN A 83 11.59 -6.35 1.75
CA GLN A 83 12.62 -6.88 0.83
C GLN A 83 12.64 -8.42 0.89
N ASP A 84 11.47 -9.07 0.94
CA ASP A 84 11.36 -10.48 1.19
C ASP A 84 11.47 -11.20 -0.14
N GLU A 85 12.65 -11.75 -0.35
CA GLU A 85 12.87 -12.96 -1.13
C GLU A 85 11.71 -13.99 -0.93
N LEU A 86 11.12 -14.04 0.28
CA LEU A 86 9.99 -14.88 0.61
C LEU A 86 8.69 -14.51 -0.15
N LYS A 87 8.40 -13.23 -0.35
CA LYS A 87 7.23 -12.76 -1.12
C LYS A 87 7.35 -13.17 -2.59
N LEU A 88 8.53 -12.98 -3.18
CA LEU A 88 8.82 -13.42 -4.55
C LEU A 88 8.66 -14.94 -4.70
N LYS A 89 9.14 -15.70 -3.70
CA LYS A 89 8.94 -17.15 -3.64
C LYS A 89 7.46 -17.52 -3.55
N PHE A 90 6.65 -16.81 -2.76
CA PHE A 90 5.21 -17.07 -2.68
C PHE A 90 4.47 -16.76 -3.99
N GLU A 91 4.81 -15.68 -4.68
CA GLU A 91 4.23 -15.38 -6.01
C GLU A 91 4.61 -16.45 -7.04
N ALA A 92 5.87 -16.94 -7.03
CA ALA A 92 6.29 -18.05 -7.88
C ALA A 92 5.48 -19.34 -7.58
N VAL A 93 5.22 -19.63 -6.31
CA VAL A 93 4.45 -20.81 -5.88
C VAL A 93 2.99 -20.74 -6.34
N LYS A 94 2.37 -19.55 -6.41
CA LYS A 94 1.00 -19.41 -6.94
C LYS A 94 0.86 -19.84 -8.41
N GLY A 95 1.95 -19.77 -9.18
CA GLY A 95 1.97 -20.20 -10.59
C GLY A 95 2.18 -21.71 -10.79
N MET A 96 2.43 -22.46 -9.72
CA MET A 96 2.67 -23.91 -9.76
C MET A 96 1.36 -24.71 -9.78
N THR A 97 1.45 -25.99 -10.13
CA THR A 97 0.33 -26.93 -10.06
C THR A 97 -0.17 -27.15 -8.62
N GLU A 98 -1.39 -27.63 -8.45
CA GLU A 98 -1.96 -27.87 -7.11
C GLU A 98 -1.14 -28.87 -6.27
N ASP A 99 -0.57 -29.89 -6.92
CA ASP A 99 0.27 -30.89 -6.25
C ASP A 99 1.62 -30.32 -5.79
N GLU A 100 2.24 -29.47 -6.61
CA GLU A 100 3.45 -28.74 -6.24
C GLU A 100 3.17 -27.75 -5.10
N GLN A 101 2.06 -27.01 -5.17
CA GLN A 101 1.63 -26.11 -4.10
C GLN A 101 1.39 -26.85 -2.78
N ARG A 102 0.78 -28.05 -2.84
CA ARG A 102 0.57 -28.90 -1.66
C ARG A 102 1.90 -29.32 -1.04
N SER A 103 2.84 -29.77 -1.86
CA SER A 103 4.18 -30.16 -1.39
C SER A 103 4.92 -29.00 -0.72
N VAL A 104 4.81 -27.78 -1.28
CA VAL A 104 5.40 -26.58 -0.69
C VAL A 104 4.77 -26.27 0.68
N LYS A 105 3.45 -26.37 0.81
CA LYS A 105 2.74 -26.15 2.08
C LYS A 105 3.20 -27.15 3.15
N ASP A 106 3.27 -28.43 2.81
CA ASP A 106 3.70 -29.47 3.75
C ASP A 106 5.12 -29.23 4.29
N ILE A 107 6.04 -28.76 3.43
CA ILE A 107 7.40 -28.41 3.83
C ILE A 107 7.40 -27.18 4.77
N LEU A 108 6.62 -26.15 4.43
CA LEU A 108 6.53 -24.94 5.27
C LEU A 108 5.98 -25.27 6.66
N ASP A 109 4.92 -26.07 6.74
CA ASP A 109 4.32 -26.51 7.99
C ASP A 109 5.33 -27.29 8.85
N ALA A 110 6.08 -28.21 8.24
CA ALA A 110 7.13 -28.96 8.93
C ALA A 110 8.25 -28.05 9.47
N MET A 111 8.67 -27.04 8.71
CA MET A 111 9.70 -26.09 9.13
C MET A 111 9.22 -25.17 10.27
N ILE A 112 7.98 -24.72 10.20
CA ILE A 112 7.34 -23.90 11.26
C ILE A 112 7.26 -24.72 12.55
N LEU A 113 6.77 -25.96 12.48
CA LEU A 113 6.68 -26.84 13.64
C LEU A 113 8.05 -27.10 14.27
N LYS A 114 9.06 -27.39 13.45
CA LYS A 114 10.45 -27.59 13.91
C LYS A 114 11.00 -26.35 14.62
N HIS A 115 10.70 -25.16 14.10
CA HIS A 115 11.14 -23.91 14.72
C HIS A 115 10.48 -23.71 16.09
N GLN A 116 9.15 -23.88 16.17
CA GLN A 116 8.41 -23.73 17.43
C GLN A 116 8.87 -24.72 18.49
N ALA A 117 9.10 -25.99 18.12
CA ALA A 117 9.62 -27.00 19.03
C ALA A 117 11.00 -26.62 19.59
N LYS A 118 11.87 -26.02 18.77
CA LYS A 118 13.18 -25.55 19.21
C LYS A 118 13.09 -24.38 20.20
N GLN A 119 12.11 -23.51 20.07
CA GLN A 119 11.89 -22.37 20.98
C GLN A 119 11.26 -22.79 22.33
N LEU A 120 10.55 -23.92 22.37
CA LEU A 120 9.96 -24.45 23.60
C LEU A 120 10.93 -25.30 24.44
N LEU A 121 11.98 -25.83 23.80
CA LEU A 121 12.99 -26.70 24.43
C LEU A 121 14.30 -25.97 24.78
N GLY A 122 14.39 -24.66 24.48
CA GLY A 122 15.50 -23.78 24.87
C GLY A 122 15.06 -22.79 25.94
#